data_AF-A0A353LNS7-F1
#
_entry.id   AF-A0A353LNS7-F1
#
_cell.length_a   1.000
_cell.length_b   1.000
_cell.length_c   1.000
_cell.angle_alpha   90.00
_cell.angle_beta   90.00
_cell.angle_gamma   90.00
#
_symmetry.space_group_name_H-M   'P 1'
#
loop_
_entity.id
_entity.type
_entity.pdbx_description
1 polymer ?
#
loop_
_entity_poly.entity_id
_entity_poly.type
_entity_poly.pdbx_seq_one_letter_code
_entity_poly.pdbx_strand_id
1 'polypeptide(L)'
;MAATGEPNRFAPIIRFGADAPLPLDCGAELAPWDIAYQTYGTLNQDKSNAVLVCHALTGDQYVANRHPVTGRDGWWTTIVGPGRPVDTDRYFVICANVLGGCIGSSGPTSINPATGAPYGLDFPVITIRDMVRAQARLVDHLGIDQLFCVIGGSMGGMQVLQWAASYPERVFSAVP
;
A
#
# COMPACT_ATOMS: atom_id res chain seq x y z
N MET A 1 -11.62 24.66 -18.54
CA MET A 1 -10.68 24.18 -19.58
C MET A 1 -10.08 22.88 -19.08
N ALA A 2 -10.27 21.80 -19.85
CA ALA A 2 -9.91 20.45 -19.46
C ALA A 2 -8.38 20.33 -19.31
N ALA A 3 -7.93 19.95 -18.12
CA ALA A 3 -6.59 19.38 -17.96
C ALA A 3 -6.69 17.94 -18.47
N THR A 4 -6.20 17.74 -19.69
CA THR A 4 -6.05 16.43 -20.33
C THR A 4 -5.18 15.55 -19.44
N GLY A 5 -5.80 14.56 -18.78
CA GLY A 5 -5.10 13.58 -17.96
C GLY A 5 -4.18 12.74 -18.83
N GLU A 6 -2.87 12.81 -18.56
CA GLU A 6 -1.99 11.74 -19.01
C GLU A 6 -2.52 10.41 -18.44
N PRO A 7 -2.59 9.33 -19.25
CA PRO A 7 -2.88 8.01 -18.70
C PRO A 7 -1.83 7.72 -17.62
N ASN A 8 -2.30 7.38 -16.42
CA ASN A 8 -1.47 7.16 -15.23
C ASN A 8 -0.30 6.23 -15.59
N ARG A 9 0.91 6.79 -15.72
CA ARG A 9 2.17 6.05 -15.97
C ARG A 9 2.60 5.18 -14.79
N PHE A 10 1.86 5.24 -13.68
CA PHE A 10 2.16 4.62 -12.41
C PHE A 10 0.99 3.72 -11.96
N ALA A 11 1.20 2.98 -10.89
CA ALA A 11 0.23 2.03 -10.35
C ALA A 11 -1.12 2.70 -10.04
N PRO A 12 -2.23 1.94 -9.91
CA PRO A 12 -3.48 2.46 -9.35
C PRO A 12 -3.23 3.26 -8.07
N ILE A 13 -3.87 4.43 -7.97
CA ILE A 13 -3.80 5.32 -6.80
C ILE A 13 -5.22 5.53 -6.29
N ILE A 14 -5.43 5.33 -4.99
CA ILE A 14 -6.64 5.79 -4.31
C ILE A 14 -6.33 7.10 -3.62
N ARG A 15 -7.14 8.12 -3.90
CA ARG A 15 -7.09 9.43 -3.24
C ARG A 15 -8.20 9.52 -2.21
N PHE A 16 -7.83 9.78 -0.97
CA PHE A 16 -8.73 10.11 0.11
C PHE A 16 -8.77 11.64 0.28
N GLY A 17 -9.98 12.20 0.20
CA GLY A 17 -10.23 13.64 0.25
C GLY A 17 -10.04 14.25 1.63
N ALA A 18 -10.34 15.55 1.73
CA ALA A 18 -10.31 16.29 3.00
C ALA A 18 -11.34 15.79 4.02
N ASP A 19 -12.37 15.10 3.55
CA ASP A 19 -13.43 14.45 4.32
C ASP A 19 -13.01 13.07 4.88
N ALA A 20 -11.87 12.54 4.45
CA ALA A 20 -11.33 11.26 4.91
C ALA A 20 -9.85 11.38 5.35
N PRO A 21 -9.55 12.24 6.35
CA PRO A 21 -8.20 12.42 6.84
C PRO A 21 -7.63 11.10 7.40
N LEU A 22 -6.32 10.94 7.25
CA LEU A 22 -5.58 9.89 7.95
C LEU A 22 -5.02 10.46 9.26
N PRO A 23 -5.55 10.06 10.43
CA PRO A 23 -4.94 10.43 11.69
C PRO A 23 -3.56 9.76 11.80
N LEU A 24 -2.58 10.49 12.32
CA LEU A 24 -1.20 10.03 12.50
C LEU A 24 -0.83 9.97 13.98
N ASP A 25 0.09 9.07 14.33
CA ASP A 25 0.56 8.88 15.71
C ASP A 25 1.25 10.13 16.29
N CYS A 26 1.75 11.03 15.44
CA CYS A 26 2.31 12.32 15.85
C CYS A 26 1.25 13.37 16.23
N GLY A 27 -0.05 13.03 16.16
CA GLY A 27 -1.17 13.92 16.48
C GLY A 27 -1.63 14.81 15.32
N ALA A 28 -0.96 14.76 14.17
CA ALA A 28 -1.38 15.44 12.95
C ALA A 28 -2.44 14.62 12.19
N GLU A 29 -3.15 15.28 11.29
CA GLU A 29 -4.03 14.66 10.30
C GLU A 29 -3.49 14.95 8.90
N LEU A 30 -3.31 13.90 8.09
CA LEU A 30 -2.89 14.05 6.70
C LEU A 30 -4.11 14.04 5.79
N ALA A 31 -4.31 15.15 5.07
CA ALA A 31 -5.41 15.30 4.12
C ALA A 31 -5.13 16.39 3.06
N PRO A 32 -5.58 16.21 1.81
CA PRO A 32 -5.92 14.91 1.21
C PRO A 32 -4.66 14.04 1.12
N TRP A 33 -4.82 12.74 0.95
CA TRP A 33 -3.70 11.80 0.85
C TRP A 33 -3.98 10.69 -0.15
N ASP A 34 -2.91 10.13 -0.68
CA ASP A 34 -2.90 9.16 -1.77
C ASP A 34 -2.20 7.88 -1.31
N ILE A 35 -2.72 6.72 -1.73
CA ILE A 35 -2.05 5.43 -1.58
C ILE A 35 -1.97 4.71 -2.93
N ALA A 36 -0.75 4.45 -3.38
CA ALA A 36 -0.47 3.70 -4.58
C ALA A 36 -0.37 2.21 -4.26
N TYR A 37 -0.92 1.37 -5.13
CA TYR A 37 -0.93 -0.08 -4.90
C TYR A 37 -0.95 -0.85 -6.21
N GLN A 38 -0.62 -2.14 -6.14
CA GLN A 38 -0.86 -3.10 -7.20
C GLN A 38 -1.64 -4.29 -6.66
N THR A 39 -2.29 -4.98 -7.59
CA THR A 39 -3.00 -6.22 -7.32
C THR A 39 -2.61 -7.30 -8.32
N TYR A 40 -2.56 -8.54 -7.87
CA TYR A 40 -2.25 -9.71 -8.70
C TYR A 40 -3.24 -10.83 -8.39
N GLY A 41 -3.62 -11.60 -9.41
CA GLY A 41 -4.66 -12.61 -9.30
C GLY A 41 -6.07 -12.01 -9.23
N THR A 42 -7.03 -12.81 -8.75
CA THR A 42 -8.46 -12.45 -8.75
C THR A 42 -9.06 -12.63 -7.37
N LEU A 43 -9.72 -11.59 -6.86
CA LEU A 43 -10.48 -11.64 -5.61
C LEU A 43 -11.71 -12.54 -5.79
N ASN A 44 -11.87 -13.53 -4.91
CA ASN A 44 -13.02 -14.43 -4.95
C ASN A 44 -14.31 -13.74 -4.44
N GLN A 45 -15.45 -14.39 -4.67
CA GLN A 45 -16.78 -13.81 -4.41
C GLN A 45 -17.00 -13.45 -2.94
N ASP A 46 -16.52 -14.28 -2.01
CA ASP A 46 -16.59 -14.08 -0.56
C ASP A 46 -15.38 -13.29 -0.01
N LYS A 47 -14.47 -12.85 -0.89
CA LYS A 47 -13.28 -12.04 -0.58
C LYS A 47 -12.34 -12.66 0.46
N SER A 48 -12.38 -13.98 0.63
CA SER A 48 -11.62 -14.73 1.61
C SER A 48 -10.19 -15.08 1.17
N ASN A 49 -9.80 -14.79 -0.09
CA ASN A 49 -8.49 -15.14 -0.64
C ASN A 49 -7.50 -13.96 -0.75
N ALA A 50 -7.73 -12.85 -0.04
CA ALA A 50 -6.88 -11.67 -0.12
C ALA A 50 -5.57 -11.82 0.69
N VAL A 51 -4.42 -11.59 0.07
CA VAL A 51 -3.09 -11.60 0.70
C VAL A 51 -2.46 -10.21 0.59
N LEU A 52 -2.09 -9.60 1.71
CA LEU A 52 -1.38 -8.32 1.73
C LEU A 52 0.13 -8.56 1.83
N VAL A 53 0.87 -8.05 0.85
CA VAL A 53 2.33 -8.01 0.84
C VAL A 53 2.80 -6.64 1.35
N CYS A 54 3.58 -6.66 2.43
CA CYS A 54 4.24 -5.47 2.97
C CYS A 54 5.70 -5.44 2.51
N HIS A 55 6.08 -4.43 1.73
CA HIS A 55 7.44 -4.31 1.20
C HIS A 55 8.45 -3.82 2.27
N ALA A 56 9.73 -4.12 2.05
CA ALA A 56 10.84 -3.62 2.86
C ALA A 56 11.14 -2.13 2.58
N LEU A 57 12.07 -1.50 3.33
CA LEU A 57 12.29 -0.04 3.30
C LEU A 57 12.44 0.57 1.89
N THR A 58 13.16 -0.10 0.98
CA THR A 58 13.43 0.40 -0.37
C THR A 58 12.56 -0.24 -1.45
N GLY A 59 11.59 -1.07 -1.05
CA GLY A 59 10.63 -1.67 -1.96
C GLY A 59 9.51 -0.70 -2.34
N ASP A 60 8.60 -1.19 -3.17
CA ASP A 60 7.42 -0.46 -3.65
C ASP A 60 6.28 -1.45 -3.95
N GLN A 61 5.19 -0.97 -4.55
CA GLN A 61 4.03 -1.78 -4.91
C GLN A 61 4.27 -2.79 -6.05
N TYR A 62 5.39 -2.71 -6.80
CA TYR A 62 5.65 -3.52 -7.98
C TYR A 62 6.33 -4.86 -7.63
N VAL A 63 5.55 -5.78 -7.06
CA VAL A 63 6.03 -7.06 -6.53
C VAL A 63 6.40 -8.06 -7.63
N ALA A 64 5.53 -8.22 -8.64
CA ALA A 64 5.65 -9.29 -9.64
C ALA A 64 5.55 -8.81 -11.09
N ASN A 65 5.22 -7.55 -11.35
CA ASN A 65 5.18 -6.97 -12.69
C ASN A 65 6.42 -6.13 -12.99
N ARG A 66 6.70 -5.94 -14.28
CA ARG A 66 7.79 -5.06 -14.73
C ARG A 66 7.54 -3.63 -14.24
N HIS A 67 8.53 -3.07 -13.55
CA HIS A 67 8.45 -1.76 -12.95
C HIS A 67 8.41 -0.68 -14.05
N PRO A 68 7.40 0.20 -14.09
CA PRO A 68 7.21 1.12 -15.22
C PRO A 68 8.26 2.25 -15.30
N VAL A 69 8.85 2.62 -14.17
CA VAL A 69 9.93 3.64 -14.11
C VAL A 69 11.31 3.05 -14.40
N THR A 70 11.69 1.97 -13.71
CA THR A 70 13.06 1.42 -13.78
C THR A 70 13.24 0.37 -14.88
N GLY A 71 12.15 -0.18 -15.41
CA GLY A 71 12.17 -1.26 -16.41
C GLY A 71 12.63 -2.61 -15.88
N ARG A 72 12.93 -2.74 -14.58
CA ARG A 72 13.33 -3.98 -13.91
C ARG A 72 12.13 -4.88 -13.66
N ASP A 73 12.39 -6.15 -13.42
CA ASP A 73 11.37 -7.10 -12.96
C ASP A 73 10.90 -6.73 -11.54
N GLY A 74 9.73 -7.26 -11.15
CA GLY A 74 9.19 -7.08 -9.81
C GLY A 74 10.12 -7.62 -8.74
N TRP A 75 10.15 -6.96 -7.58
CA TRP A 75 11.16 -7.24 -6.55
C TRP A 75 10.98 -8.59 -5.83
N TRP A 76 9.86 -9.30 -6.02
CA TRP A 76 9.59 -10.59 -5.37
C TRP A 76 9.01 -11.68 -6.28
N THR A 77 9.35 -11.67 -7.57
CA THR A 77 8.86 -12.63 -8.59
C THR A 77 9.14 -14.11 -8.29
N THR A 78 10.09 -14.42 -7.40
CA THR A 78 10.36 -15.80 -6.96
C THR A 78 9.34 -16.31 -5.94
N ILE A 79 8.68 -15.41 -5.21
CA ILE A 79 7.71 -15.72 -4.16
C ILE A 79 6.27 -15.46 -4.63
N VAL A 80 6.04 -14.40 -5.41
CA VAL A 80 4.70 -13.99 -5.86
C VAL A 80 4.54 -14.21 -7.36
N GLY A 81 3.50 -14.94 -7.76
CA GLY A 81 3.12 -15.18 -9.15
C GLY A 81 2.42 -16.52 -9.37
N PRO A 82 2.05 -16.89 -10.62
CA PRO A 82 1.37 -18.15 -10.93
C PRO A 82 2.20 -19.36 -10.49
N GLY A 83 1.61 -20.23 -9.66
CA GLY A 83 2.25 -21.43 -9.11
C GLY A 83 3.42 -21.17 -8.13
N ARG A 84 3.62 -19.93 -7.69
CA ARG A 84 4.65 -19.55 -6.71
C ARG A 84 4.17 -19.78 -5.27
N PRO A 85 5.05 -19.69 -4.24
CA PRO A 85 4.62 -19.84 -2.84
C PRO A 85 3.43 -18.95 -2.45
N VAL A 86 3.41 -17.70 -2.91
CA VAL A 86 2.23 -16.84 -2.91
C VAL A 86 1.63 -16.88 -4.32
N ASP A 87 0.76 -17.87 -4.50
CA ASP A 87 0.22 -18.26 -5.80
C ASP A 87 -0.91 -17.32 -6.26
N THR A 88 -0.68 -16.54 -7.32
CA THR A 88 -1.68 -15.61 -7.87
C THR A 88 -2.79 -16.30 -8.65
N ASP A 89 -2.67 -17.61 -8.94
CA ASP A 89 -3.78 -18.39 -9.50
C ASP A 89 -4.81 -18.75 -8.42
N ARG A 90 -4.45 -18.58 -7.15
CA ARG A 90 -5.28 -18.93 -5.98
C ARG A 90 -5.66 -17.74 -5.12
N TYR A 91 -4.75 -16.80 -4.96
CA TYR A 91 -4.89 -15.66 -4.06
C TYR A 91 -4.97 -14.34 -4.82
N PHE A 92 -5.70 -13.40 -4.23
CA PHE A 92 -5.70 -12.00 -4.63
C PHE A 92 -4.65 -11.25 -3.82
N VAL A 93 -3.50 -11.01 -4.44
CA VAL A 93 -2.37 -10.37 -3.78
C VAL A 93 -2.48 -8.86 -3.91
N ILE A 94 -2.33 -8.14 -2.82
CA ILE A 94 -2.31 -6.68 -2.75
C ILE A 94 -0.92 -6.26 -2.27
N CYS A 95 -0.31 -5.25 -2.89
CA CYS A 95 0.85 -4.57 -2.32
C CYS A 95 0.65 -3.07 -2.43
N ALA A 96 0.64 -2.40 -1.29
CA ALA A 96 0.59 -0.94 -1.24
C ALA A 96 2.00 -0.38 -1.07
N ASN A 97 2.33 0.71 -1.76
CA ASN A 97 3.48 1.50 -1.39
C ASN A 97 3.18 2.21 -0.07
N VAL A 98 4.12 2.19 0.87
CA VAL A 98 3.91 2.77 2.19
C VAL A 98 3.66 4.27 2.13
N LEU A 99 2.87 4.75 3.10
CA LEU A 99 2.86 6.18 3.43
C LEU A 99 4.30 6.61 3.74
N GLY A 100 4.70 7.80 3.26
CA GLY A 100 6.07 8.29 3.33
C GLY A 100 7.00 7.76 2.22
N GLY A 101 6.52 6.85 1.36
CA GLY A 101 7.25 6.39 0.18
C GLY A 101 7.41 7.48 -0.88
N CYS A 102 8.12 7.16 -1.96
CA CYS A 102 8.42 8.10 -3.05
C CYS A 102 7.88 7.66 -4.43
N ILE A 103 7.07 6.59 -4.49
CA ILE A 103 6.50 6.01 -5.72
C ILE A 103 4.97 5.96 -5.62
N GLY A 104 4.33 7.13 -5.72
CA GLY A 104 2.87 7.27 -5.84
C GLY A 104 2.09 7.51 -4.54
N SER A 105 2.40 6.81 -3.44
CA SER A 105 1.79 7.10 -2.13
C SER A 105 2.25 8.44 -1.57
N SER A 106 1.43 9.08 -0.74
CA SER A 106 1.78 10.37 -0.13
C SER A 106 3.05 10.27 0.72
N GLY A 107 3.99 11.19 0.48
CA GLY A 107 5.26 11.28 1.18
C GLY A 107 5.90 12.66 1.02
N PRO A 108 7.17 12.84 1.41
CA PRO A 108 7.86 14.13 1.35
C PRO A 108 7.88 14.78 -0.04
N THR A 109 7.80 14.01 -1.12
CA THR A 109 7.79 14.53 -2.49
C THR A 109 6.39 14.93 -2.97
N SER A 110 5.33 14.60 -2.21
CA SER A 110 3.95 14.99 -2.53
C SER A 110 3.74 16.49 -2.34
N ILE A 111 2.81 17.07 -3.12
CA ILE A 111 2.48 18.49 -3.03
C ILE A 111 1.63 18.74 -1.77
N ASN A 112 2.09 19.66 -0.94
CA ASN A 112 1.34 20.19 0.20
C ASN A 112 0.23 21.12 -0.32
N PRO A 113 -1.05 20.82 -0.09
CA PRO A 113 -2.17 21.63 -0.58
C PRO A 113 -2.18 23.05 0.01
N ALA A 114 -1.61 23.26 1.19
CA ALA A 114 -1.56 24.56 1.86
C ALA A 114 -0.53 25.51 1.22
N THR A 115 0.55 24.97 0.65
CA THR A 115 1.66 25.78 0.10
C THR A 115 1.79 25.69 -1.42
N GLY A 116 1.22 24.66 -2.05
CA GLY A 116 1.39 24.37 -3.47
C GLY A 116 2.80 23.85 -3.84
N ALA A 117 3.66 23.57 -2.86
CA ALA A 117 5.02 23.04 -3.03
C ALA A 117 5.16 21.64 -2.41
N PRO A 118 6.20 20.85 -2.75
CA PRO A 118 6.46 19.58 -2.08
C PRO A 118 6.56 19.74 -0.56
N TYR A 119 6.05 18.77 0.22
CA TYR A 119 6.14 18.80 1.68
C TYR A 119 7.59 18.89 2.19
N GLY A 120 8.52 18.14 1.60
CA GLY A 120 9.90 18.07 2.07
C GLY A 120 9.98 17.68 3.55
N LEU A 121 10.67 18.49 4.34
CA LEU A 121 10.82 18.29 5.80
C LEU A 121 9.54 18.61 6.59
N ASP A 122 8.55 19.26 5.96
CA ASP A 122 7.25 19.56 6.58
C ASP A 122 6.29 18.36 6.50
N PHE A 123 6.68 17.26 5.83
CA PHE A 123 5.88 16.05 5.85
C PHE A 123 5.84 15.52 7.29
N PRO A 124 4.66 15.20 7.85
CA PRO A 124 4.55 14.78 9.23
C PRO A 124 5.40 13.54 9.49
N VAL A 125 5.97 13.45 10.70
CA VAL A 125 6.64 12.23 11.13
C VAL A 125 5.61 11.11 11.19
N ILE A 126 5.93 9.99 10.53
CA ILE A 126 5.07 8.81 10.46
C ILE A 126 5.75 7.60 11.11
N THR A 127 4.93 6.63 11.49
CA THR A 127 5.30 5.37 12.11
C THR A 127 4.88 4.18 11.25
N ILE A 128 5.34 2.97 11.61
CA ILE A 128 4.82 1.72 11.03
C ILE A 128 3.30 1.59 11.23
N ARG A 129 2.76 2.06 12.37
CA ARG A 129 1.31 2.05 12.62
C ARG A 129 0.56 2.95 11.66
N ASP A 130 1.12 4.10 11.30
CA ASP A 130 0.51 5.01 10.31
C ASP A 130 0.50 4.37 8.91
N MET A 131 1.59 3.68 8.53
CA MET A 131 1.64 2.92 7.27
C MET A 131 0.56 1.82 7.24
N VAL A 132 0.42 1.06 8.34
CA VAL A 132 -0.60 0.02 8.46
C VAL A 132 -2.01 0.60 8.47
N ARG A 133 -2.24 1.75 9.12
CA ARG A 133 -3.53 2.45 9.08
C ARG A 133 -3.90 2.89 7.66
N ALA A 134 -2.94 3.37 6.88
CA ALA A 134 -3.12 3.69 5.47
C ALA A 134 -3.47 2.44 4.64
N GLN A 135 -2.77 1.33 4.87
CA GLN A 135 -3.09 0.03 4.23
C GLN A 135 -4.48 -0.46 4.59
N ALA A 136 -4.91 -0.32 5.85
CA ALA A 136 -6.25 -0.71 6.29
C ALA A 136 -7.34 0.08 5.55
N ARG A 137 -7.15 1.39 5.34
CA ARG A 137 -8.05 2.21 4.52
C ARG A 137 -8.14 1.74 3.07
N LEU A 138 -7.02 1.28 2.49
CA LEU A 138 -7.03 0.68 1.15
C LEU A 138 -7.80 -0.66 1.15
N VAL A 139 -7.56 -1.53 2.13
CA VAL A 139 -8.25 -2.82 2.26
C VAL A 139 -9.76 -2.60 2.44
N ASP A 140 -10.17 -1.60 3.22
CA ASP A 140 -11.57 -1.17 3.35
C ASP A 140 -12.14 -0.69 2.01
N HIS A 141 -11.38 0.10 1.25
CA HIS A 141 -11.80 0.59 -0.06
C HIS A 141 -12.00 -0.55 -1.08
N LEU A 142 -11.19 -1.60 -1.01
CA LEU A 142 -11.36 -2.83 -1.80
C LEU A 142 -12.51 -3.71 -1.26
N GLY A 143 -13.09 -3.32 -0.13
CA GLY A 143 -14.22 -3.98 0.54
C GLY A 143 -13.85 -5.35 1.10
N ILE A 144 -12.64 -5.52 1.60
CA ILE A 144 -12.13 -6.77 2.17
C ILE A 144 -12.19 -6.65 3.70
N ASP A 145 -12.98 -7.50 4.34
CA ASP A 145 -13.18 -7.43 5.79
C ASP A 145 -12.00 -8.08 6.53
N GLN A 146 -11.56 -9.25 6.07
CA GLN A 146 -10.45 -10.03 6.64
C GLN A 146 -9.46 -10.44 5.54
N LEU A 147 -8.18 -10.24 5.80
CA LEU A 147 -7.09 -10.73 4.97
C LEU A 147 -6.80 -12.19 5.33
N PHE A 148 -6.65 -13.04 4.31
CA PHE A 148 -6.20 -14.41 4.48
C PHE A 148 -4.80 -14.45 5.10
N CYS A 149 -3.89 -13.63 4.57
CA CYS A 149 -2.52 -13.54 5.05
C CYS A 149 -1.96 -12.13 4.90
N VAL A 150 -1.17 -11.70 5.88
CA VAL A 150 -0.26 -10.56 5.75
C VAL A 150 1.18 -11.08 5.78
N ILE A 151 1.98 -10.73 4.78
CA ILE A 151 3.35 -11.24 4.61
C ILE A 151 4.32 -10.12 4.24
N GLY A 152 5.52 -10.15 4.82
CA GLY A 152 6.57 -9.19 4.49
C GLY A 152 7.78 -9.39 5.37
N GLY A 153 8.97 -9.00 4.88
CA GLY A 153 10.22 -9.10 5.63
C GLY A 153 10.87 -7.74 5.89
N SER A 154 11.79 -7.66 6.85
CA SER A 154 12.47 -6.41 7.25
C SER A 154 11.46 -5.36 7.73
N MET A 155 11.44 -4.13 7.18
CA MET A 155 10.38 -3.15 7.44
C MET A 155 8.98 -3.70 7.11
N GLY A 156 8.89 -4.62 6.14
CA GLY A 156 7.66 -5.36 5.83
C GLY A 156 7.20 -6.24 7.00
N GLY A 157 8.13 -6.91 7.68
CA GLY A 157 7.85 -7.73 8.86
C GLY A 157 7.36 -6.90 10.05
N MET A 158 7.91 -5.69 10.22
CA MET A 158 7.39 -4.72 11.21
C MET A 158 5.93 -4.36 10.92
N GLN A 159 5.57 -4.14 9.65
CA GLN A 159 4.18 -3.88 9.25
C GLN A 159 3.28 -5.10 9.48
N VAL A 160 3.75 -6.32 9.18
CA VAL A 160 2.99 -7.56 9.44
C VAL A 160 2.67 -7.71 10.93
N LEU A 161 3.67 -7.53 11.80
CA LEU A 161 3.45 -7.57 13.25
C LEU A 161 2.50 -6.47 13.71
N GLN A 162 2.61 -5.27 13.14
CA GLN A 162 1.72 -4.15 13.46
C GLN A 162 0.27 -4.40 13.02
N TRP A 163 0.07 -5.07 11.87
CA TRP A 163 -1.24 -5.56 11.42
C TRP A 163 -1.86 -6.53 12.42
N ALA A 164 -1.10 -7.57 12.81
CA ALA A 164 -1.56 -8.57 13.78
C ALA A 164 -1.88 -7.94 15.15
N ALA A 165 -1.15 -6.91 15.56
CA ALA A 165 -1.38 -6.22 16.83
C ALA A 165 -2.57 -5.23 16.79
N SER A 166 -2.76 -4.51 15.68
CA SER A 166 -3.75 -3.41 15.60
C SER A 166 -5.11 -3.86 15.07
N TYR A 167 -5.11 -4.89 14.23
CA TYR A 167 -6.30 -5.41 13.55
C TYR A 167 -6.35 -6.95 13.65
N PRO A 168 -6.27 -7.54 14.86
CA PRO A 168 -6.16 -8.99 15.03
C PRO A 168 -7.32 -9.76 14.38
N GLU A 169 -8.54 -9.23 14.44
CA GLU A 169 -9.73 -9.85 13.84
C GLU A 169 -9.74 -9.81 12.30
N ARG A 170 -8.87 -8.99 11.70
CA ARG A 170 -8.81 -8.79 10.24
C ARG A 170 -7.66 -9.54 9.58
N VAL A 171 -6.93 -10.36 10.33
CA VAL A 171 -5.76 -11.10 9.83
C VAL A 171 -5.89 -12.56 10.24
N PHE A 172 -6.22 -13.43 9.28
CA PHE A 172 -6.32 -14.87 9.53
C PHE A 172 -4.94 -15.52 9.77
N SER A 173 -3.91 -15.06 9.06
CA SER A 173 -2.53 -15.54 9.22
C SER A 173 -1.51 -14.43 8.97
N ALA A 174 -0.32 -14.55 9.58
CA ALA A 174 0.74 -13.55 9.49
C ALA A 174 2.11 -14.24 9.30
N VAL A 175 2.91 -13.73 8.36
CA VAL A 175 4.26 -14.23 8.03
C VAL A 175 5.24 -13.03 8.05
N PRO A 176 5.77 -12.67 9.23
CA PRO A 176 6.69 -11.55 9.41
C PRO A 176 8.16 -11.89 9.09
#